data_AF-A0A1I2EDZ3-F1
#
_entry.id   AF-A0A1I2EDZ3-F1
#
_cell.length_a   1.000
_cell.length_b   1.000
_cell.length_c   1.000
_cell.angle_alpha   90.00
_cell.angle_beta   90.00
_cell.angle_gamma   90.00
#
_symmetry.space_group_name_H-M   'P 1'
#
loop_
_entity.id
_entity.type
_entity.pdbx_description
1 polymer ?
#
loop_
_entity_poly.entity_id
_entity_poly.type
_entity_poly.pdbx_seq_one_letter_code
_entity_poly.pdbx_strand_id
1 'polypeptide(L)'
;MQNISEIKKILIKAGCKLTPCTDKDILLIESTYKLKLPLVYKDFLLTMGRGAGKFMRGSSVFFDVLFSLNKWGGELLEEHGLEPLPPNAFVFWLHQGYQMAFFRIGESEVLPIYYFGEEESLKGIKLKFNSFIDFLMEELKMSDII
;
A
#
# COMPACT_ATOMS: atom_id res chain seq x y z
N MET A 1 -15.22 -11.60 -8.50
CA MET A 1 -14.78 -10.95 -7.25
C MET A 1 -13.31 -10.64 -7.46
N GLN A 2 -12.96 -9.37 -7.59
CA GLN A 2 -11.59 -8.99 -7.95
C GLN A 2 -10.61 -9.45 -6.87
N ASN A 3 -9.51 -10.03 -7.30
CA ASN A 3 -8.44 -10.54 -6.44
C ASN A 3 -7.09 -10.25 -7.08
N ILE A 4 -6.00 -10.50 -6.35
CA ILE A 4 -4.63 -10.23 -6.82
C ILE A 4 -4.31 -10.96 -8.14
N SER A 5 -4.87 -12.15 -8.37
CA SER A 5 -4.68 -12.91 -9.62
C SER A 5 -5.31 -12.21 -10.83
N GLU A 6 -6.46 -11.54 -10.67
CA GLU A 6 -7.08 -10.75 -11.73
C GLU A 6 -6.24 -9.50 -12.05
N ILE A 7 -5.79 -8.76 -11.02
CA ILE A 7 -4.90 -7.60 -11.17
C ILE A 7 -3.59 -8.01 -11.87
N LYS A 8 -3.00 -9.15 -11.48
CA LYS A 8 -1.82 -9.72 -12.14
C LYS A 8 -2.04 -9.91 -13.64
N LYS A 9 -3.18 -10.47 -14.06
CA LYS A 9 -3.51 -10.69 -15.47
C LYS A 9 -3.62 -9.36 -16.24
N ILE A 10 -4.26 -8.35 -15.63
CA ILE A 10 -4.37 -7.00 -16.21
C ILE A 10 -2.98 -6.40 -16.44
N LEU A 11 -2.12 -6.44 -15.42
CA LEU A 11 -0.77 -5.89 -15.48
C LEU A 11 0.10 -6.59 -16.53
N ILE A 12 0.05 -7.93 -16.59
CA ILE A 12 0.79 -8.71 -17.60
C ILE A 12 0.30 -8.36 -19.00
N LYS A 13 -1.02 -8.27 -19.22
CA LYS A 13 -1.61 -7.88 -20.51
C LYS A 13 -1.18 -6.46 -20.92
N ALA A 14 -1.00 -5.56 -19.96
CA ALA A 14 -0.49 -4.21 -20.17
C ALA A 14 1.05 -4.13 -20.34
N GLY A 15 1.74 -5.27 -20.43
CA GLY A 15 3.19 -5.34 -20.63
C GLY A 15 4.03 -5.04 -19.38
N CYS A 16 3.43 -5.05 -18.19
CA CYS A 16 4.17 -4.82 -16.95
C CYS A 16 4.99 -6.04 -16.56
N LYS A 17 6.29 -5.85 -16.32
CA LYS A 17 7.15 -6.87 -15.71
C LYS A 17 6.95 -6.87 -14.20
N LEU A 18 6.40 -7.95 -13.67
CA LEU A 18 6.18 -8.14 -12.24
C LEU A 18 7.37 -8.83 -11.59
N THR A 19 7.80 -8.33 -10.43
CA THR A 19 8.87 -8.89 -9.64
C THR A 19 8.31 -9.21 -8.25
N PRO A 20 8.15 -10.50 -7.90
CA PRO A 20 7.55 -10.90 -6.63
C PRO A 20 8.54 -10.77 -5.47
N CYS A 21 8.01 -10.58 -4.26
CA CYS A 21 8.71 -10.94 -3.03
C CYS A 21 8.81 -12.45 -2.88
N THR A 22 9.76 -12.89 -2.06
CA THR A 22 9.90 -14.29 -1.61
C THR A 22 9.26 -14.50 -0.23
N ASP A 23 9.07 -15.75 0.19
CA ASP A 23 8.63 -16.03 1.56
C ASP A 23 9.62 -15.48 2.62
N LYS A 24 10.91 -15.43 2.30
CA LYS A 24 11.93 -14.82 3.17
C LYS A 24 11.71 -13.32 3.32
N ASP A 25 11.30 -12.64 2.26
CA ASP A 25 10.95 -11.23 2.29
C ASP A 25 9.73 -10.99 3.19
N ILE A 26 8.70 -11.82 3.07
CA ILE A 26 7.51 -11.76 3.93
C ILE A 26 7.89 -11.96 5.41
N LEU A 27 8.70 -12.98 5.70
CA LEU A 27 9.19 -13.26 7.05
C LEU A 27 10.03 -12.10 7.61
N LEU A 28 10.83 -11.44 6.76
CA LEU A 28 11.59 -10.26 7.19
C LEU A 28 10.68 -9.11 7.59
N ILE A 29 9.64 -8.82 6.80
CA ILE A 29 8.65 -7.77 7.14
C ILE A 29 7.95 -8.14 8.46
N GLU A 30 7.38 -9.34 8.54
CA GLU A 30 6.63 -9.78 9.73
C GLU A 30 7.47 -9.78 11.00
N SER A 31 8.74 -10.22 10.93
CA SER A 31 9.65 -10.22 12.08
C SER A 31 10.09 -8.81 12.48
N THR A 32 10.35 -7.93 11.52
CA THR A 32 10.77 -6.54 11.78
C THR A 32 9.67 -5.76 12.51
N TYR A 33 8.44 -5.90 12.03
CA TYR A 33 7.28 -5.21 12.62
C TYR A 33 6.60 -6.02 13.75
N LYS A 34 7.08 -7.22 14.05
CA LYS A 34 6.50 -8.14 15.06
C LYS A 34 4.99 -8.34 14.88
N LEU A 35 4.56 -8.55 13.64
CA LEU A 35 3.16 -8.68 13.25
C LEU A 35 2.95 -9.83 12.25
N LYS A 36 1.68 -10.09 11.93
CA LYS A 36 1.29 -10.91 10.78
C LYS A 36 0.63 -10.05 9.72
N LEU A 37 1.12 -10.17 8.49
CA LEU A 37 0.54 -9.43 7.36
C LEU A 37 -0.78 -10.10 6.94
N PRO A 38 -1.82 -9.31 6.63
CA PRO A 38 -3.05 -9.86 6.11
C PRO A 38 -2.83 -10.62 4.80
N LEU A 39 -3.63 -11.66 4.55
CA LEU A 39 -3.41 -12.57 3.43
C LEU A 39 -3.41 -11.85 2.07
N VAL A 40 -4.38 -10.98 1.82
CA VAL A 40 -4.49 -10.27 0.53
C VAL A 40 -3.28 -9.35 0.26
N TYR A 41 -2.67 -8.78 1.31
CA TYR A 41 -1.47 -7.97 1.17
C TYR A 41 -0.23 -8.83 0.94
N LYS A 42 -0.13 -10.01 1.59
CA LYS A 42 0.90 -10.99 1.26
C LYS A 42 0.81 -11.46 -0.20
N ASP A 43 -0.41 -11.71 -0.69
CA ASP A 43 -0.62 -12.11 -2.09
C ASP A 43 -0.12 -11.03 -3.06
N PHE A 44 -0.35 -9.75 -2.75
CA PHE A 44 0.20 -8.63 -3.51
C PHE A 44 1.74 -8.65 -3.48
N LEU A 45 2.35 -8.79 -2.31
CA LEU A 45 3.81 -8.82 -2.19
C LEU A 45 4.41 -10.02 -2.94
N LEU A 46 3.85 -11.21 -2.77
CA LEU A 46 4.28 -12.43 -3.46
C LEU A 46 3.99 -12.41 -4.97
N THR A 47 3.18 -11.47 -5.45
CA THR A 47 2.91 -11.29 -6.88
C THR A 47 3.80 -10.23 -7.51
N MET A 48 3.98 -9.09 -6.84
CA MET A 48 4.61 -7.90 -7.43
C MET A 48 5.30 -6.98 -6.41
N GLY A 49 5.57 -7.48 -5.20
CA GLY A 49 6.08 -6.68 -4.08
C GLY A 49 7.48 -6.10 -4.26
N ARG A 50 8.27 -6.57 -5.23
CA ARG A 50 9.58 -6.00 -5.58
C ARG A 50 9.54 -5.13 -6.85
N GLY A 51 8.40 -5.04 -7.52
CA GLY A 51 8.22 -4.17 -8.67
C GLY A 51 7.09 -4.62 -9.59
N ALA A 52 6.47 -3.65 -10.26
CA ALA A 52 5.33 -3.89 -11.15
C ALA A 52 5.41 -3.10 -12.49
N GLY A 53 6.62 -2.82 -12.97
CA GLY A 53 6.82 -2.17 -14.28
C GLY A 53 6.38 -0.70 -14.31
N LYS A 54 5.27 -0.40 -14.98
CA LYS A 54 4.70 0.97 -15.04
C LYS A 54 3.66 1.26 -13.97
N PHE A 55 3.14 0.23 -13.31
CA PHE A 55 2.16 0.37 -12.24
C PHE A 55 2.79 1.05 -11.01
N MET A 56 2.09 2.05 -10.45
CA MET A 56 2.49 2.81 -9.26
C MET A 56 3.84 3.55 -9.40
N ARG A 57 4.20 3.97 -10.61
CA ARG A 57 5.36 4.86 -10.82
C ARG A 57 5.14 6.19 -10.11
N GLY A 58 6.16 6.66 -9.39
CA GLY A 58 6.07 7.84 -8.53
C GLY A 58 5.60 7.54 -7.11
N SER A 59 5.24 6.28 -6.81
CA SER A 59 4.88 5.84 -5.46
C SER A 59 5.97 4.98 -4.82
N SER A 60 6.16 5.17 -3.52
CA SER A 60 6.93 4.31 -2.64
C SER A 60 6.01 3.22 -2.09
N VAL A 61 6.10 2.01 -2.65
CA VAL A 61 5.16 0.90 -2.37
C VAL A 61 5.80 -0.49 -2.38
N PHE A 62 7.03 -0.61 -2.89
CA PHE A 62 7.72 -1.89 -3.03
C PHE A 62 8.64 -2.19 -1.84
N PHE A 63 8.99 -3.46 -1.70
CA PHE A 63 9.69 -4.06 -0.57
C PHE A 63 10.80 -3.20 0.04
N ASP A 64 11.69 -2.67 -0.79
CA ASP A 64 12.90 -1.97 -0.33
C ASP A 64 12.58 -0.71 0.50
N VAL A 65 11.43 -0.07 0.25
CA VAL A 65 11.01 1.15 0.96
C VAL A 65 10.01 0.89 2.09
N LEU A 66 9.40 -0.29 2.16
CA LEU A 66 8.34 -0.61 3.15
C LEU A 66 8.79 -0.31 4.58
N PHE A 67 10.04 -0.64 4.91
CA PHE A 67 10.63 -0.46 6.25
C PHE A 67 10.72 1.01 6.70
N SER A 68 10.58 1.97 5.78
CA SER A 68 10.63 3.40 6.06
C SER A 68 9.26 4.08 5.99
N LEU A 69 8.26 3.47 5.35
CA LEU A 69 6.98 4.14 5.07
C LEU A 69 6.21 4.54 6.33
N ASN A 70 6.20 3.71 7.38
CA ASN A 70 5.54 4.08 8.64
C ASN A 70 6.16 5.32 9.29
N LYS A 71 7.49 5.46 9.20
CA LYS A 71 8.20 6.63 9.70
C LYS A 71 7.84 7.86 8.86
N TRP A 72 8.00 7.77 7.54
CA TRP A 72 7.72 8.88 6.61
C TRP A 72 6.25 9.32 6.65
N GLY A 73 5.32 8.38 6.79
CA GLY A 73 3.89 8.70 6.96
C GLY A 73 3.59 9.37 8.30
N GLY A 74 4.31 9.02 9.37
CA GLY A 74 4.22 9.72 10.66
C GLY A 74 4.76 11.15 10.59
N GLU A 75 5.93 11.32 9.96
CA GLU A 75 6.55 12.63 9.71
C GLU A 75 5.60 13.53 8.89
N LEU A 76 4.97 12.98 7.85
CA LEU A 76 3.98 13.71 7.04
C LEU A 76 2.78 14.22 7.86
N LEU A 77 2.28 13.44 8.83
CA LEU A 77 1.20 13.89 9.72
C LEU A 77 1.68 14.96 10.71
N GLU A 78 2.88 14.78 11.27
CA GLU A 78 3.49 15.71 12.21
C GLU A 78 3.72 17.09 11.56
N GLU A 79 4.24 17.12 10.34
CA GLU A 79 4.43 18.34 9.54
C GLU A 79 3.12 19.12 9.33
N HIS A 80 1.98 18.43 9.38
CA HIS A 80 0.64 19.02 9.23
C HIS A 80 -0.09 19.24 10.57
N GLY A 81 0.58 19.00 11.70
CA GLY A 81 -0.01 19.16 13.04
C GLY A 81 -1.17 18.20 13.31
N LEU A 82 -1.16 17.02 12.69
CA LEU A 82 -2.18 15.99 12.86
C LEU A 82 -1.79 14.97 13.93
N GLU A 83 -2.80 14.25 14.43
CA GLU A 83 -2.58 13.13 15.35
C GLU A 83 -1.66 12.07 14.74
N PRO A 84 -0.76 11.46 15.54
CA PRO A 84 0.12 10.40 15.06
C PRO A 84 -0.63 9.19 14.48
N LEU A 85 0.07 8.40 13.67
CA LEU A 85 -0.44 7.13 13.19
C LEU A 85 -0.84 6.21 14.36
N PRO A 86 -1.98 5.49 14.26
CA PRO A 86 -2.33 4.46 15.23
C PRO A 86 -1.21 3.41 15.39
N PRO A 87 -0.99 2.84 16.58
CA PRO A 87 0.09 1.86 16.81
C PRO A 87 0.02 0.61 15.93
N ASN A 88 -1.18 0.27 15.42
CA ASN A 88 -1.40 -0.85 14.52
C ASN A 88 -1.50 -0.44 13.03
N ALA A 89 -1.18 0.80 12.68
CA ALA A 89 -1.13 1.24 11.29
C ALA A 89 0.06 0.62 10.56
N PHE A 90 -0.16 0.17 9.33
CA PHE A 90 0.89 -0.28 8.41
C PHE A 90 0.80 0.57 7.14
N VAL A 91 1.72 1.53 7.00
CA VAL A 91 1.79 2.39 5.80
C VAL A 91 2.43 1.56 4.69
N PHE A 92 1.70 1.37 3.61
CA PHE A 92 2.15 0.53 2.49
C PHE A 92 2.36 1.31 1.20
N TRP A 93 1.91 2.57 1.15
CA TRP A 93 2.03 3.41 -0.04
C TRP A 93 2.19 4.87 0.37
N LEU A 94 3.15 5.53 -0.25
CA LEU A 94 3.35 6.98 -0.22
C LEU A 94 3.51 7.45 -1.66
N HIS A 95 2.86 8.53 -2.05
CA HIS A 95 2.95 9.09 -3.40
C HIS A 95 3.48 10.51 -3.36
N GLN A 96 4.62 10.69 -4.04
CA GLN A 96 5.28 11.98 -4.25
C GLN A 96 5.50 12.84 -2.98
N GLY A 97 5.47 12.24 -1.79
CA GLY A 97 5.73 12.91 -0.51
C GLY A 97 4.51 13.56 0.15
N TYR A 98 3.39 13.74 -0.54
CA TYR A 98 2.24 14.49 -0.03
C TYR A 98 0.95 13.66 0.12
N GLN A 99 1.00 12.35 -0.18
CA GLN A 99 -0.12 11.44 -0.01
C GLN A 99 0.33 10.10 0.54
N MET A 100 -0.46 9.51 1.44
CA MET A 100 -0.20 8.17 1.97
C MET A 100 -1.46 7.33 2.08
N ALA A 101 -1.27 6.02 2.02
CA ALA A 101 -2.29 5.02 2.30
C ALA A 101 -1.77 3.97 3.28
N PHE A 102 -2.63 3.57 4.21
CA PHE A 102 -2.32 2.56 5.22
C PHE A 102 -3.55 1.74 5.57
N PHE A 103 -3.33 0.54 6.12
CA PHE A 103 -4.37 -0.26 6.76
C PHE A 103 -3.99 -0.51 8.22
N ARG A 104 -4.96 -0.97 9.02
CA ARG A 104 -4.74 -1.33 10.42
C ARG A 104 -4.67 -2.84 10.59
N ILE A 105 -3.60 -3.30 11.22
CA ILE A 105 -3.37 -4.72 11.52
C ILE A 105 -4.41 -5.19 12.53
N GLY A 106 -5.03 -6.34 12.24
CA GLY A 106 -6.00 -7.00 13.12
C GLY A 106 -7.39 -6.36 13.15
N GLU A 107 -7.67 -5.34 12.33
CA GLU A 107 -8.99 -4.68 12.31
C GLU A 107 -10.01 -5.42 11.44
N SER A 108 -9.60 -5.94 10.28
CA SER A 108 -10.52 -6.58 9.33
C SER A 108 -9.79 -7.41 8.26
N GLU A 109 -10.42 -8.51 7.83
CA GLU A 109 -9.95 -9.37 6.73
C GLU A 109 -10.09 -8.73 5.34
N VAL A 110 -10.99 -7.73 5.17
CA VAL A 110 -11.14 -7.03 3.88
C VAL A 110 -10.13 -5.90 3.67
N LEU A 111 -9.38 -5.53 4.72
CA LEU A 111 -8.41 -4.44 4.76
C LEU A 111 -8.97 -3.09 4.27
N PRO A 112 -9.75 -2.39 5.10
CA PRO A 112 -10.10 -0.99 4.85
C PRO A 112 -8.84 -0.13 4.71
N ILE A 113 -8.82 0.77 3.73
CA ILE A 113 -7.68 1.62 3.43
C ILE A 113 -7.96 3.04 3.88
N TYR A 114 -7.16 3.48 4.83
CA TYR A 114 -7.11 4.84 5.32
C TYR A 114 -6.12 5.65 4.49
N TYR A 115 -6.41 6.92 4.32
CA TYR A 115 -5.69 7.80 3.41
C TYR A 115 -5.52 9.20 4.00
N PHE A 116 -4.40 9.81 3.67
CA PHE A 116 -4.13 11.24 3.87
C PHE A 116 -3.56 11.82 2.57
N GLY A 117 -3.94 13.06 2.24
CA GLY A 117 -3.36 13.82 1.14
C GLY A 117 -3.46 15.32 1.38
N GLU A 118 -2.37 16.06 1.14
CA GLU A 118 -2.28 17.50 1.47
C GLU A 118 -3.33 18.37 0.77
N GLU A 119 -3.60 18.11 -0.53
CA GLU A 119 -4.56 18.88 -1.32
C GLU A 119 -6.03 18.58 -0.97
N GLU A 120 -6.31 17.53 -0.19
CA GLU A 120 -7.65 17.26 0.33
C GLU A 120 -7.91 18.21 1.52
N SER A 121 -8.16 19.49 1.19
CA SER A 121 -8.34 20.62 2.09
C SER A 121 -9.17 20.28 3.34
N LEU A 122 -8.48 20.14 4.47
CA LEU A 122 -8.99 20.03 5.84
C LEU A 122 -9.88 18.79 6.12
N LYS A 123 -9.24 17.70 6.57
CA LYS A 123 -9.54 16.98 7.84
C LYS A 123 -8.81 15.63 7.90
N GLY A 124 -7.51 15.65 8.19
CA GLY A 124 -6.76 14.49 8.67
C GLY A 124 -6.90 13.20 7.84
N ILE A 125 -6.74 12.07 8.54
CA ILE A 125 -6.86 10.74 7.95
C ILE A 125 -8.34 10.39 7.75
N LYS A 126 -8.69 9.83 6.59
CA LYS A 126 -10.03 9.31 6.30
C LYS A 126 -9.99 7.87 5.79
N LEU A 127 -11.06 7.12 6.04
CA LEU A 127 -11.31 5.87 5.32
C LEU A 127 -11.66 6.22 3.86
N LYS A 128 -10.84 5.78 2.90
CA LYS A 128 -11.00 6.11 1.47
C LYS A 128 -11.47 4.92 0.64
N PHE A 129 -11.02 3.71 0.96
CA PHE A 129 -11.43 2.49 0.26
C PHE A 129 -11.87 1.41 1.25
N ASN A 130 -12.91 0.66 0.88
CA ASN A 130 -13.46 -0.41 1.74
C ASN A 130 -12.58 -1.66 1.75
N SER A 131 -11.73 -1.83 0.73
CA SER A 131 -10.79 -2.93 0.62
C SER A 131 -9.48 -2.54 -0.04
N PHE A 132 -8.45 -3.35 0.19
CA PHE A 132 -7.17 -3.22 -0.51
C PHE A 132 -7.29 -3.43 -2.03
N ILE A 133 -8.23 -4.26 -2.48
CA ILE A 133 -8.48 -4.47 -3.90
C ILE A 133 -9.06 -3.21 -4.54
N ASP A 134 -9.99 -2.53 -3.88
CA ASP A 134 -10.55 -1.27 -4.40
C ASP A 134 -9.46 -0.21 -4.59
N PHE A 135 -8.52 -0.12 -3.64
CA PHE A 135 -7.34 0.74 -3.76
C PHE A 135 -6.50 0.38 -4.99
N LEU A 136 -6.14 -0.91 -5.17
CA LEU A 136 -5.34 -1.34 -6.32
C LEU A 136 -6.05 -1.08 -7.65
N MET A 137 -7.38 -1.21 -7.70
CA MET A 137 -8.17 -0.90 -8.89
C MET A 137 -8.14 0.58 -9.24
N GLU A 138 -8.15 1.46 -8.24
CA GLU A 138 -7.99 2.89 -8.47
C GLU A 138 -6.59 3.23 -8.98
N GLU A 139 -5.56 2.63 -8.39
CA GLU A 139 -4.17 2.82 -8.84
C GLU A 139 -3.93 2.31 -10.28
N LEU A 140 -4.68 1.31 -10.73
CA LEU A 140 -4.62 0.84 -12.12
C LEU A 140 -5.13 1.91 -13.09
N LYS A 141 -6.21 2.62 -12.73
CA LYS A 141 -6.73 3.75 -13.53
C LYS A 141 -5.73 4.90 -13.52
N MET A 142 -5.22 5.26 -12.34
CA MET A 142 -4.24 6.35 -12.19
C MET A 142 -2.92 6.07 -12.93
N SER A 143 -2.58 4.81 -13.15
CA SER A 143 -1.41 4.38 -13.91
C SER A 143 -1.67 4.24 -15.43
N ASP A 144 -2.84 4.65 -15.93
CA ASP A 144 -3.30 4.48 -17.32
C ASP A 144 -3.13 3.01 -17.80
N ILE A 145 -3.57 2.07 -16.96
CA ILE A 145 -3.54 0.63 -17.27
C ILE A 145 -4.91 0.12 -17.71
N ILE A 146 -5.98 0.67 -17.12
CA ILE A 146 -7.38 0.37 -17.44
C ILE A 146 -8.20 1.65 -17.59
#